data_AF-A0A2N5BJY8-F1
#
_entry.id   AF-A0A2N5BJY8-F1
#
_cell.length_a   1.000
_cell.length_b   1.000
_cell.length_c   1.000
_cell.angle_alpha   90.00
_cell.angle_beta   90.00
_cell.angle_gamma   90.00
#
_symmetry.space_group_name_H-M   'P 1'
#
loop_
_entity.id
_entity.type
_entity.pdbx_description
1 polymer ?
#
loop_
_entity_poly.entity_id
_entity_poly.type
_entity_poly.pdbx_seq_one_letter_code
_entity_poly.pdbx_strand_id
1 'polypeptide(L)'
;MIQANFTAELHCQHGQVGVVDTPLYVHPLFSLDQDGWLCTEHQRGDSPSFKPITFAFRFLKHQGERTHYAINGAETWEYFGSSLERNRNGWVGFYATHIVGRIIGNANLAEAFYEAIEGKGQWKIETLSPWDGRLETAEEVPFYLRDLNGYRVALARSTYTRDKVKRHYWFLNASTKEGEILVFNLKNIKPA
;
A
#
# COMPACT_ATOMS: atom_id res chain seq x y z
N MET A 1 -0.03 -18.34 1.79
CA MET A 1 -0.11 -17.14 2.66
C MET A 1 -1.33 -17.21 3.58
N ILE A 2 -1.32 -16.49 4.71
CA ILE A 2 -2.32 -16.52 5.81
C ILE A 2 -3.76 -16.36 5.28
N GLN A 3 -4.59 -17.38 5.39
CA GLN A 3 -5.97 -17.35 4.89
C GLN A 3 -6.96 -16.81 5.94
N ALA A 4 -6.64 -15.65 6.51
CA ALA A 4 -7.42 -14.98 7.55
C ALA A 4 -7.21 -13.46 7.49
N ASN A 5 -8.00 -12.71 8.25
CA ASN A 5 -7.80 -11.28 8.43
C ASN A 5 -6.67 -11.03 9.43
N PHE A 6 -5.85 -10.01 9.16
CA PHE A 6 -4.76 -9.61 10.05
C PHE A 6 -4.35 -8.17 9.75
N THR A 7 -3.63 -7.56 10.69
CA THR A 7 -2.84 -6.35 10.42
C THR A 7 -1.37 -6.70 10.39
N ALA A 8 -0.61 -6.00 9.55
CA ALA A 8 0.83 -6.16 9.47
C ALA A 8 1.47 -4.92 8.85
N GLU A 9 2.75 -4.74 9.10
CA GLU A 9 3.60 -3.85 8.34
C GLU A 9 4.09 -4.56 7.07
N LEU A 10 4.31 -3.79 6.01
CA LEU A 10 4.87 -4.27 4.76
C LEU A 10 6.32 -3.78 4.66
N HIS A 11 7.27 -4.70 4.55
CA HIS A 11 8.70 -4.40 4.45
C HIS A 11 9.25 -4.93 3.12
N CYS A 12 10.29 -4.28 2.60
CA CYS A 12 11.00 -4.72 1.39
C CYS A 12 12.51 -4.44 1.50
N GLN A 13 13.27 -4.69 0.43
CA GLN A 13 14.71 -4.40 0.40
C GLN A 13 15.09 -2.93 0.68
N HIS A 14 14.12 -2.01 0.61
CA HIS A 14 14.31 -0.57 0.89
C HIS A 14 13.67 -0.10 2.20
N GLY A 15 13.47 -1.02 3.16
CA GLY A 15 12.90 -0.75 4.49
C GLY A 15 11.38 -0.90 4.53
N GLN A 16 10.76 -0.29 5.55
CA GLN A 16 9.31 -0.32 5.70
C GLN A 16 8.62 0.47 4.59
N VAL A 17 7.46 -0.01 4.15
CA VAL A 17 6.55 0.73 3.27
C VAL A 17 5.70 1.67 4.13
N GLY A 18 5.68 2.92 3.72
CA GLY A 18 4.90 3.98 4.35
C GLY A 18 4.22 4.85 3.31
N VAL A 19 3.61 5.92 3.79
CA VAL A 19 2.98 6.95 2.96
C VAL A 19 3.86 8.19 2.90
N VAL A 20 3.76 8.91 1.79
CA VAL A 20 4.22 10.29 1.74
C VAL A 20 3.23 11.17 2.51
N ASP A 21 3.76 11.85 3.52
CA ASP A 21 3.06 12.83 4.34
C ASP A 21 3.91 14.10 4.37
N THR A 22 3.69 15.01 3.42
CA THR A 22 4.51 16.22 3.32
C THR A 22 3.97 17.30 4.25
N PRO A 23 4.74 17.77 5.25
CA PRO A 23 4.25 18.83 6.13
C PRO A 23 3.91 20.11 5.36
N LEU A 24 2.84 20.79 5.75
CA LEU A 24 2.33 22.02 5.10
C LEU A 24 3.37 23.13 4.93
N TYR A 25 4.42 23.17 5.76
CA TYR A 25 5.50 24.16 5.69
C TYR A 25 6.57 23.82 4.64
N VAL A 26 6.68 22.55 4.21
CA VAL A 26 7.62 22.09 3.17
C VAL A 26 7.00 22.29 1.79
N HIS A 27 5.67 22.26 1.69
CA HIS A 27 4.95 22.39 0.42
C HIS A 27 3.60 23.10 0.63
N PRO A 28 3.37 24.29 0.03
CA PRO A 28 2.12 25.03 0.21
C PRO A 28 0.93 24.25 -0.39
N LEU A 29 -0.25 24.46 0.19
CA LEU A 29 -1.62 23.90 -0.01
C LEU A 29 -2.06 23.35 -1.39
N PHE A 30 -1.25 23.48 -2.44
CA PHE A 30 -1.53 23.10 -3.82
C PHE A 30 -0.66 21.93 -4.34
N SER A 31 0.02 21.16 -3.48
CA SER A 31 0.77 19.95 -3.89
C SER A 31 0.16 18.64 -3.38
N LEU A 32 -1.17 18.57 -3.44
CA LEU A 32 -1.97 17.35 -3.22
C LEU A 32 -1.62 16.20 -4.20
N ASP A 33 -0.64 16.40 -5.08
CA ASP A 33 -0.29 15.52 -6.19
C ASP A 33 0.40 14.21 -5.72
N GLN A 34 0.95 14.17 -4.51
CA GLN A 34 1.81 13.05 -4.04
C GLN A 34 1.48 12.52 -2.64
N ASP A 35 0.78 13.28 -1.81
CA ASP A 35 0.42 12.82 -0.46
C ASP A 35 -0.51 11.61 -0.57
N GLY A 36 -0.29 10.62 0.30
CA GLY A 36 -0.99 9.33 0.26
C GLY A 36 -0.43 8.30 -0.75
N TRP A 37 0.55 8.66 -1.61
CA TRP A 37 1.29 7.66 -2.38
C TRP A 37 2.24 6.88 -1.49
N LEU A 38 2.37 5.57 -1.77
CA LEU A 38 3.27 4.73 -1.03
C LEU A 38 4.72 4.93 -1.48
N CYS A 39 5.62 4.93 -0.48
CA CYS A 39 7.07 4.99 -0.66
C CYS A 39 7.75 4.05 0.33
N THR A 40 9.07 3.93 0.22
CA THR A 40 9.87 3.11 1.13
C THR A 40 10.78 4.00 1.98
N GLU A 41 10.98 3.59 3.22
CA GLU A 41 11.74 4.31 4.24
C GLU A 41 13.10 4.83 3.74
N HIS A 42 13.91 3.95 3.13
CA HIS A 42 15.28 4.29 2.75
C HIS A 42 15.39 5.13 1.46
N GLN A 43 14.40 5.04 0.56
CA GLN A 43 14.46 5.69 -0.75
C GLN A 43 13.76 7.05 -0.79
N ARG A 44 13.12 7.44 0.32
CA ARG A 44 12.51 8.78 0.45
C ARG A 44 13.56 9.87 0.68
N GLY A 45 14.67 9.56 1.36
CA GLY A 45 15.82 10.45 1.55
C GLY A 45 15.65 11.59 2.57
N ASP A 46 14.41 12.00 2.90
CA ASP A 46 14.09 12.97 3.96
C ASP A 46 13.07 12.36 4.95
N SER A 47 13.53 12.05 6.17
CA SER A 47 12.72 11.49 7.26
C SER A 47 11.40 12.23 7.59
N PRO A 48 11.27 13.57 7.51
CA PRO A 48 10.03 14.24 7.92
C PRO A 48 8.85 14.09 6.94
N SER A 49 9.01 13.40 5.80
CA SER A 49 7.90 13.14 4.85
C SER A 49 7.65 11.67 4.55
N PHE A 50 8.13 10.80 5.43
CA PHE A 50 7.80 9.37 5.46
C PHE A 50 7.01 9.09 6.73
N LYS A 51 5.83 8.50 6.58
CA LYS A 51 5.06 8.02 7.71
C LYS A 51 4.88 6.50 7.59
N PRO A 52 5.43 5.70 8.52
CA PRO A 52 5.22 4.27 8.51
C PRO A 52 3.72 3.97 8.68
N ILE A 53 3.26 2.89 8.04
CA ILE A 53 1.85 2.52 8.08
C ILE A 53 1.69 1.02 8.32
N THR A 54 0.73 0.70 9.18
CA THR A 54 0.22 -0.65 9.35
C THR A 54 -0.93 -0.85 8.37
N PHE A 55 -0.89 -1.97 7.65
CA PHE A 55 -1.89 -2.36 6.68
C PHE A 55 -2.86 -3.37 7.31
N ALA A 56 -4.14 -3.23 7.02
CA ALA A 56 -5.17 -4.21 7.33
C ALA A 56 -5.39 -5.10 6.10
N PHE A 57 -5.11 -6.38 6.23
CA PHE A 57 -5.32 -7.40 5.20
C PHE A 57 -6.61 -8.14 5.51
N ARG A 58 -7.60 -7.97 4.65
CA ARG A 58 -8.86 -8.73 4.73
C ARG A 58 -8.84 -9.84 3.70
N PHE A 59 -8.83 -11.09 4.15
CA PHE A 59 -8.80 -12.25 3.27
C PHE A 59 -10.08 -12.31 2.43
N LEU A 60 -9.90 -12.55 1.13
CA LEU A 60 -11.02 -12.69 0.18
C LEU A 60 -11.15 -14.13 -0.27
N LYS A 61 -10.06 -14.68 -0.81
CA LYS A 61 -10.00 -16.04 -1.35
C LYS A 61 -8.56 -16.47 -1.61
N HIS A 62 -8.38 -17.76 -1.75
CA HIS A 62 -7.18 -18.35 -2.35
C HIS A 62 -7.54 -18.92 -3.72
N GLN A 63 -6.75 -18.62 -4.75
CA GLN A 63 -7.01 -19.06 -6.13
C GLN A 63 -5.68 -19.36 -6.85
N GLY A 64 -5.45 -20.63 -7.16
CA GLY A 64 -4.15 -21.09 -7.67
C GLY A 64 -3.05 -20.79 -6.66
N GLU A 65 -1.89 -20.34 -7.11
CA GLU A 65 -0.73 -20.02 -6.27
C GLU A 65 -0.83 -18.65 -5.53
N ARG A 66 -2.02 -18.04 -5.49
CA ARG A 66 -2.18 -16.66 -5.03
C ARG A 66 -3.28 -16.52 -3.99
N THR A 67 -2.96 -15.78 -2.93
CA THR A 67 -3.94 -15.37 -1.93
C THR A 67 -4.38 -13.94 -2.20
N HIS A 68 -5.69 -13.72 -2.26
CA HIS A 68 -6.30 -12.43 -2.56
C HIS A 68 -6.76 -11.76 -1.27
N TYR A 69 -6.44 -10.47 -1.14
CA TYR A 69 -6.84 -9.61 -0.02
C TYR A 69 -7.44 -8.31 -0.54
N ALA A 70 -8.34 -7.72 0.24
CA ALA A 70 -8.50 -6.27 0.25
C ALA A 70 -7.52 -5.71 1.26
N ILE A 71 -6.80 -4.65 0.90
CA ILE A 71 -5.77 -4.05 1.75
C ILE A 71 -6.19 -2.60 2.06
N ASN A 72 -6.21 -2.26 3.34
CA ASN A 72 -6.63 -0.95 3.84
C ASN A 72 -5.61 -0.38 4.85
N GLY A 73 -5.70 0.91 5.17
CA GLY A 73 -4.93 1.49 6.28
C GLY A 73 -5.51 1.09 7.64
N ALA A 74 -4.67 0.63 8.58
CA ALA A 74 -5.14 0.00 9.82
C ALA A 74 -5.26 0.93 11.05
N GLU A 75 -4.35 1.89 11.26
CA GLU A 75 -4.26 2.58 12.57
C GLU A 75 -3.90 4.08 12.50
N THR A 76 -3.44 4.61 11.37
CA THR A 76 -3.18 6.05 11.24
C THR A 76 -4.47 6.79 10.94
N TRP A 77 -4.87 7.73 11.81
CA TRP A 77 -6.16 8.44 11.73
C TRP A 77 -6.48 9.05 10.35
N GLU A 78 -5.46 9.49 9.61
CA GLU A 78 -5.60 10.05 8.24
C GLU A 78 -5.93 9.00 7.18
N TYR A 79 -5.54 7.74 7.38
CA TYR A 79 -5.61 6.67 6.39
C TYR A 79 -6.44 5.47 6.87
N PHE A 80 -7.02 5.54 8.07
CA PHE A 80 -7.84 4.48 8.63
C PHE A 80 -9.01 4.15 7.70
N GLY A 81 -9.13 2.88 7.31
CA GLY A 81 -10.18 2.40 6.41
C GLY A 81 -10.01 2.79 4.93
N SER A 82 -9.05 3.65 4.59
CA SER A 82 -8.75 3.96 3.20
C SER A 82 -8.28 2.72 2.44
N SER A 83 -8.76 2.53 1.21
CA SER A 83 -8.40 1.40 0.38
C SER A 83 -7.06 1.63 -0.31
N LEU A 84 -6.22 0.59 -0.31
CA LEU A 84 -5.02 0.57 -1.12
C LEU A 84 -5.44 0.43 -2.58
N GLU A 85 -5.11 1.41 -3.41
CA GLU A 85 -5.42 1.38 -4.83
C GLU A 85 -4.23 1.82 -5.67
N ARG A 86 -4.40 1.71 -6.98
CA ARG A 86 -3.52 2.32 -7.96
C ARG A 86 -4.29 3.31 -8.81
N ASN A 87 -3.69 4.45 -9.11
CA ASN A 87 -4.29 5.37 -10.07
C ASN A 87 -4.07 4.90 -11.54
N ARG A 88 -4.55 5.70 -12.50
CA ARG A 88 -4.43 5.41 -13.94
C ARG A 88 -2.98 5.27 -14.43
N ASN A 89 -2.03 5.90 -13.74
CA ASN A 89 -0.60 5.84 -14.06
C ASN A 89 0.13 4.72 -13.27
N GLY A 90 -0.62 3.89 -12.55
CA GLY A 90 -0.10 2.77 -11.77
C GLY A 90 0.44 3.15 -10.39
N TRP A 91 0.45 4.43 -10.01
CA TRP A 91 0.97 4.83 -8.69
C TRP A 91 0.10 4.27 -7.58
N VAL A 92 0.73 3.58 -6.65
CA VAL A 92 0.08 2.90 -5.54
C VAL A 92 -0.02 3.84 -4.35
N GLY A 93 -1.18 3.89 -3.71
CA GLY A 93 -1.45 4.80 -2.61
C GLY A 93 -2.76 4.49 -1.92
N PHE A 94 -2.98 5.17 -0.80
CA PHE A 94 -4.27 5.21 -0.14
C PHE A 94 -5.11 6.32 -0.74
N TYR A 95 -6.10 5.93 -1.55
CA TYR A 95 -7.03 6.86 -2.15
C TYR A 95 -8.33 6.77 -1.39
N ALA A 96 -8.70 7.85 -0.71
CA ALA A 96 -10.02 7.97 -0.10
C ALA A 96 -10.80 9.06 -0.83
N THR A 97 -12.08 8.79 -1.08
CA THR A 97 -13.09 9.78 -1.48
C THR A 97 -13.39 10.82 -0.37
N HIS A 98 -12.71 10.76 0.78
CA HIS A 98 -13.08 11.47 2.02
C HIS A 98 -11.96 12.19 2.77
N ILE A 99 -10.76 12.39 2.21
CA ILE A 99 -9.72 13.21 2.88
C ILE A 99 -10.10 14.71 2.94
N VAL A 100 -11.10 15.16 2.17
CA VAL A 100 -11.71 16.49 2.35
C VAL A 100 -13.12 16.33 2.93
N GLY A 101 -13.16 16.07 4.25
CA GLY A 101 -14.36 16.13 5.07
C GLY A 101 -15.17 14.83 5.10
N ARG A 102 -15.21 14.16 6.25
CA ARG A 102 -16.44 13.51 6.76
C ARG A 102 -16.31 13.12 8.24
N ILE A 103 -16.70 14.07 9.07
CA ILE A 103 -17.50 13.79 10.27
C ILE A 103 -18.84 13.26 9.76
N ILE A 104 -18.99 11.95 9.52
CA ILE A 104 -20.28 11.21 9.52
C ILE A 104 -19.90 9.76 9.88
N GLY A 105 -19.87 9.38 11.16
CA GLY A 105 -21.05 8.81 11.82
C GLY A 105 -21.49 7.50 11.17
N ASN A 106 -20.97 6.35 11.61
CA ASN A 106 -21.60 5.01 11.53
C ASN A 106 -22.25 4.54 10.20
N ALA A 107 -21.89 5.08 9.03
CA ALA A 107 -22.34 4.66 7.71
C ALA A 107 -21.12 4.60 6.79
N ASN A 108 -20.69 3.52 6.13
CA ASN A 108 -21.34 2.29 5.73
C ASN A 108 -20.30 1.16 5.68
N LEU A 109 -20.21 0.31 6.71
CA LEU A 109 -19.46 -0.96 6.63
C LEU A 109 -19.93 -1.82 5.44
N ALA A 110 -21.21 -1.69 5.06
CA ALA A 110 -21.79 -2.39 3.92
C ALA A 110 -21.27 -1.89 2.55
N GLU A 111 -21.02 -0.59 2.36
CA GLU A 111 -20.49 -0.09 1.07
C GLU A 111 -19.01 -0.48 0.89
N ALA A 112 -18.22 -0.37 1.96
CA ALA A 112 -16.85 -0.92 1.96
C ALA A 112 -16.86 -2.45 1.72
N PHE A 113 -17.91 -3.15 2.14
CA PHE A 113 -18.13 -4.57 1.88
C PHE A 113 -18.54 -4.84 0.42
N TYR A 114 -19.30 -3.97 -0.23
CA TYR A 114 -19.66 -4.09 -1.65
C TYR A 114 -18.48 -3.77 -2.58
N GLU A 115 -17.70 -2.71 -2.35
CA GLU A 115 -16.54 -2.37 -3.19
C GLU A 115 -15.46 -3.47 -3.16
N ALA A 116 -15.29 -4.06 -1.98
CA ALA A 116 -14.49 -5.25 -1.73
C ALA A 116 -14.89 -6.48 -2.55
N ILE A 117 -16.20 -6.71 -2.72
CA ILE A 117 -16.77 -7.82 -3.49
C ILE A 117 -16.68 -7.53 -4.99
N GLU A 118 -16.87 -6.28 -5.42
CA GLU A 118 -16.79 -5.88 -6.83
C GLU A 118 -15.38 -5.87 -7.42
N GLY A 119 -14.35 -6.13 -6.61
CA GLY A 119 -13.00 -6.21 -7.13
C GLY A 119 -12.34 -4.86 -7.35
N LYS A 120 -12.72 -3.80 -6.64
CA LYS A 120 -11.88 -2.59 -6.56
C LYS A 120 -10.97 -2.73 -5.33
N GLY A 121 -9.69 -2.40 -5.49
CA GLY A 121 -8.72 -2.51 -4.38
C GLY A 121 -8.34 -3.93 -3.94
N GLN A 122 -8.57 -4.96 -4.76
CA GLN A 122 -8.04 -6.30 -4.48
C GLN A 122 -6.58 -6.40 -4.86
N TRP A 123 -5.81 -7.05 -3.99
CA TRP A 123 -4.39 -7.31 -4.16
C TRP A 123 -4.11 -8.80 -3.99
N LYS A 124 -3.07 -9.28 -4.66
CA LYS A 124 -2.68 -10.69 -4.66
C LYS A 124 -1.31 -10.81 -4.05
N ILE A 125 -1.17 -11.72 -3.10
CA ILE A 125 0.12 -12.17 -2.59
C ILE A 125 0.48 -13.46 -3.32
N GLU A 126 1.65 -13.45 -3.95
CA GLU A 126 2.30 -14.60 -4.57
C GLU A 126 3.61 -14.87 -3.82
N THR A 127 3.64 -15.94 -3.03
CA THR A 127 4.81 -16.33 -2.24
C THR A 127 5.93 -16.85 -3.15
N LEU A 128 7.18 -16.49 -2.88
CA LEU A 128 8.32 -16.94 -3.70
C LEU A 128 8.82 -18.35 -3.35
N SER A 129 8.43 -18.83 -2.17
CA SER A 129 8.70 -20.18 -1.69
C SER A 129 7.43 -20.80 -1.12
N PRO A 130 7.33 -22.14 -1.08
CA PRO A 130 6.30 -22.81 -0.30
C PRO A 130 6.34 -22.32 1.15
N TRP A 131 5.16 -22.17 1.74
CA TRP A 131 5.00 -21.79 3.14
C TRP A 131 4.22 -22.89 3.86
N ASP A 132 4.65 -23.20 5.09
CA ASP A 132 4.12 -24.28 5.92
C ASP A 132 2.77 -23.96 6.58
N GLY A 133 2.24 -22.76 6.37
CA GLY A 133 0.94 -22.34 6.92
C GLY A 133 0.99 -21.84 8.36
N ARG A 134 2.18 -21.79 8.99
CA ARG A 134 2.35 -21.43 10.39
C ARG A 134 2.58 -19.93 10.55
N LEU A 135 1.88 -19.30 11.50
CA LEU A 135 1.95 -17.86 11.70
C LEU A 135 3.36 -17.44 12.16
N GLU A 136 4.03 -18.29 12.93
CA GLU A 136 5.36 -18.08 13.49
C GLU A 136 6.43 -17.91 12.42
N THR A 137 6.22 -18.49 11.23
CA THR A 137 7.16 -18.42 10.09
C THR A 137 6.69 -17.42 9.03
N ALA A 138 5.50 -16.84 9.17
CA ALA A 138 4.87 -16.04 8.11
C ALA A 138 5.67 -14.77 7.75
N GLU A 139 6.39 -14.17 8.71
CA GLU A 139 7.22 -12.99 8.47
C GLU A 139 8.46 -13.28 7.62
N GLU A 140 8.91 -14.53 7.60
CA GLU A 140 10.09 -14.97 6.85
C GLU A 140 9.76 -15.31 5.40
N VAL A 141 8.47 -15.35 5.03
CA VAL A 141 8.03 -15.73 3.68
C VAL A 141 8.09 -14.52 2.74
N PRO A 142 9.04 -14.48 1.79
CA PRO A 142 9.08 -13.43 0.80
C PRO A 142 7.96 -13.61 -0.23
N PHE A 143 7.40 -12.50 -0.72
CA PHE A 143 6.34 -12.52 -1.71
C PHE A 143 6.36 -11.32 -2.67
N TYR A 144 5.72 -11.49 -3.82
CA TYR A 144 5.31 -10.38 -4.67
C TYR A 144 3.91 -9.93 -4.30
N LEU A 145 3.75 -8.62 -4.11
CA LEU A 145 2.44 -7.98 -4.10
C LEU A 145 2.05 -7.64 -5.54
N ARG A 146 0.83 -8.00 -5.94
CA ARG A 146 0.32 -7.77 -7.29
C ARG A 146 -1.05 -7.13 -7.29
N ASP A 147 -1.31 -6.31 -8.30
CA ASP A 147 -2.64 -5.78 -8.55
C ASP A 147 -3.56 -6.84 -9.22
N LEU A 148 -4.80 -6.44 -9.49
CA LEU A 148 -5.78 -7.26 -10.18
C LEU A 148 -5.41 -7.64 -11.62
N ASN A 149 -4.64 -6.80 -12.31
CA ASN A 149 -4.15 -7.12 -13.65
C ASN A 149 -2.89 -8.01 -13.62
N GLY A 150 -2.35 -8.28 -12.43
CA GLY A 150 -1.18 -9.13 -12.23
C GLY A 150 0.15 -8.40 -12.30
N TYR A 151 0.17 -7.07 -12.41
CA TYR A 151 1.39 -6.28 -12.29
C TYR A 151 1.96 -6.41 -10.88
N ARG A 152 3.25 -6.72 -10.80
CA ARG A 152 4.00 -6.70 -9.54
C ARG A 152 4.22 -5.26 -9.13
N VAL A 153 4.12 -4.99 -7.85
CA VAL A 153 4.48 -3.70 -7.30
C VAL A 153 6.00 -3.51 -7.44
N ALA A 154 6.38 -2.34 -7.94
CA ALA A 154 7.74 -1.95 -8.21
C ALA A 154 8.03 -0.57 -7.60
N LEU A 155 9.29 -0.30 -7.27
CA LEU A 155 9.77 1.04 -6.98
C LEU A 155 10.08 1.74 -8.30
N ALA A 156 9.31 2.76 -8.63
CA ALA A 156 9.43 3.48 -9.90
C ALA A 156 9.72 4.96 -9.68
N ARG A 157 10.49 5.53 -10.61
CA ARG A 157 10.83 6.96 -10.60
C ARG A 157 9.70 7.79 -11.22
N SER A 158 9.22 8.79 -10.50
CA SER A 158 8.24 9.78 -10.96
C SER A 158 8.96 11.01 -11.48
N THR A 159 9.10 11.15 -12.79
CA THR A 159 9.71 12.32 -13.42
C THR A 159 8.67 13.43 -13.61
N TYR A 160 8.70 14.43 -12.75
CA TYR A 160 7.94 15.66 -12.97
C TYR A 160 8.76 16.62 -13.84
N THR A 161 8.12 17.39 -14.71
CA THR A 161 8.78 18.29 -15.67
C THR A 161 8.80 19.77 -15.25
N ARG A 162 8.44 20.12 -14.01
CA ARG A 162 8.52 21.51 -13.53
C ARG A 162 9.94 21.87 -13.04
N ASP A 163 10.44 23.05 -13.41
CA ASP A 163 11.82 23.57 -13.26
C ASP A 163 12.37 23.77 -11.83
N LYS A 164 11.93 22.96 -10.86
CA LYS A 164 12.50 22.94 -9.50
C LYS A 164 13.36 21.69 -9.32
N VAL A 165 14.48 21.86 -8.61
CA VAL A 165 15.32 20.75 -8.11
C VAL A 165 14.42 19.89 -7.23
N LYS A 166 14.04 18.71 -7.70
CA LYS A 166 13.17 17.82 -6.93
C LYS A 166 14.05 16.89 -6.10
N ARG A 167 13.62 16.67 -4.87
CA ARG A 167 14.34 15.82 -3.92
C ARG A 167 13.77 14.41 -3.86
N HIS A 168 12.58 14.19 -4.41
CA HIS A 168 11.84 12.93 -4.23
C HIS A 168 11.25 12.45 -5.54
N TYR A 169 11.51 11.19 -5.86
CA TYR A 169 11.09 10.60 -7.13
C TYR A 169 10.63 9.15 -7.00
N TRP A 170 10.85 8.45 -5.89
CA TRP A 170 10.63 7.01 -5.82
C TRP A 170 9.34 6.67 -5.08
N PHE A 171 8.43 6.01 -5.78
CA PHE A 171 7.12 5.61 -5.28
C PHE A 171 6.79 4.20 -5.73
N LEU A 172 5.88 3.55 -5.02
CA LEU A 172 5.36 2.25 -5.44
C LEU A 172 4.47 2.42 -6.67
N ASN A 173 4.65 1.53 -7.64
CA ASN A 173 3.89 1.51 -8.89
C ASN A 173 3.54 0.07 -9.28
N ALA A 174 2.32 -0.15 -9.75
CA ALA A 174 1.87 -1.42 -10.30
C ALA A 174 1.35 -1.21 -11.74
N SER A 175 2.26 -1.15 -12.70
CA SER A 175 1.96 -1.01 -14.13
C SER A 175 3.11 -1.56 -14.99
N THR A 176 3.11 -1.22 -16.29
CA THR A 176 4.22 -1.48 -17.21
C THR A 176 5.38 -0.48 -17.09
N LYS A 177 5.28 0.52 -16.19
CA LYS A 177 6.35 1.49 -15.97
C LYS A 177 7.62 0.78 -15.50
N GLU A 178 8.77 1.24 -16.01
CA GLU A 178 10.08 0.77 -15.56
C GLU A 178 10.30 1.09 -14.08
N GLY A 179 10.79 0.09 -13.35
CA GLY A 179 11.05 0.17 -11.93
C GLY A 179 11.63 -1.14 -11.40
N GLU A 180 12.16 -1.09 -10.19
CA GLU A 180 12.68 -2.27 -9.50
C GLU A 180 11.52 -3.05 -8.88
N ILE A 181 11.32 -4.30 -9.27
CA ILE A 181 10.29 -5.16 -8.65
C ILE A 181 10.62 -5.34 -7.17
N LEU A 182 9.66 -5.05 -6.31
CA LEU A 182 9.83 -5.17 -4.87
C LEU A 182 9.50 -6.60 -4.41
N VAL A 183 10.35 -7.14 -3.53
CA VAL A 183 10.07 -8.37 -2.79
C VAL A 183 9.69 -7.95 -1.37
N PHE A 184 8.53 -8.40 -0.93
CA PHE A 184 7.98 -8.01 0.35
C PHE A 184 8.03 -9.12 1.38
N ASN A 185 8.09 -8.70 2.63
CA ASN A 185 7.85 -9.52 3.81
C ASN A 185 6.82 -8.81 4.70
N LEU A 186 6.04 -9.60 5.44
CA LEU A 186 5.19 -9.07 6.50
C LEU A 186 6.02 -8.94 7.78
N LYS A 187 5.71 -7.92 8.58
CA LYS A 187 6.24 -7.74 9.93
C LYS A 187 5.16 -7.33 10.91
N ASN A 188 5.37 -7.64 12.18
CA ASN A 188 4.47 -7.27 13.28
C ASN A 188 3.03 -7.74 13.03
N ILE A 189 2.88 -9.00 12.58
CA ILE A 189 1.58 -9.57 12.22
C ILE A 189 0.70 -9.71 13.47
N LYS A 190 -0.52 -9.16 13.43
CA LYS A 190 -1.52 -9.27 14.50
C LYS A 190 -2.85 -9.77 13.93
N PRO A 191 -3.53 -10.73 14.58
CA PRO A 191 -4.89 -11.11 14.22
C PRO A 191 -5.84 -9.89 14.27
N ALA A 192 -6.77 -9.81 13.32
CA ALA A 192 -7.75 -8.73 13.20
C ALA A 192 -9.19 -9.26 13.18
#